data_AF-A0A5R8NFU7-F1
#
_entry.id   AF-A0A5R8NFU7-F1
#
_cell.length_a   1.000
_cell.length_b   1.000
_cell.length_c   1.000
_cell.angle_alpha   90.00
_cell.angle_beta   90.00
_cell.angle_gamma   90.00
#
_symmetry.space_group_name_H-M   'P 1'
#
loop_
_entity.id
_entity.type
_entity.pdbx_description
1 polymer ?
#
loop_
_entity_poly.entity_id
_entity_poly.type
_entity_poly.pdbx_seq_one_letter_code
_entity_poly.pdbx_strand_id
1 'polypeptide(L)'
;MSQGRFVPTGMAECSRRKRPGVGRTPTSHGSTEYAMKRTPPPLPITLALTILGTMHSAPALAARRCGGHSQGHCRTAADIVAARSPAGAIAVRAAIEMIGVPYSWGGGGVRGPGHGVGRGAGVRGFDCSGLTEYAWARAGVLIGTTTSEQRRSGVRIARQDVQPGDLVFYDSDRSSAGPEHVALAVDATRMVHAPYTGAFVRIDPLDRRTFLGIVRPSESAANLAGAEHE
;
A
#
# COMPACT_ATOMS: atom_id res chain seq x y z
N MET A 1 -58.68 13.27 6.46
CA MET A 1 -58.50 12.11 5.55
C MET A 1 -58.56 12.64 4.12
N SER A 2 -57.42 12.77 3.45
CA SER A 2 -57.35 13.13 2.04
C SER A 2 -56.25 12.29 1.40
N GLN A 3 -56.64 11.37 0.52
CA GLN A 3 -55.74 10.52 -0.24
C GLN A 3 -55.52 11.16 -1.62
N GLY A 4 -54.28 11.56 -1.90
CA GLY A 4 -53.82 11.93 -3.23
C GLY A 4 -52.98 10.80 -3.82
N ARG A 5 -53.52 10.12 -4.82
CA ARG A 5 -52.80 9.17 -5.68
C ARG A 5 -51.88 9.93 -6.65
N PHE A 6 -50.64 9.48 -6.82
CA PHE A 6 -49.79 9.88 -7.94
C PHE A 6 -48.95 8.70 -8.46
N VAL A 7 -49.33 8.26 -9.67
CA VAL A 7 -48.61 7.64 -10.81
C VAL A 7 -47.30 6.84 -10.59
N PRO A 8 -47.20 5.58 -11.06
CA PRO A 8 -45.93 4.92 -11.32
C PRO A 8 -45.45 5.06 -12.78
N THR A 9 -44.22 5.54 -12.90
CA THR A 9 -43.10 5.12 -13.76
C THR A 9 -43.41 4.62 -15.19
N GLY A 10 -43.17 5.49 -16.17
CA GLY A 10 -43.00 5.13 -17.58
C GLY A 10 -41.65 4.43 -17.82
N MET A 11 -41.72 3.22 -18.35
CA MET A 11 -40.61 2.46 -18.93
C MET A 11 -40.12 3.17 -20.19
N ALA A 12 -38.89 3.69 -20.17
CA ALA A 12 -38.21 4.17 -21.38
C ALA A 12 -37.45 3.00 -22.01
N GLU A 13 -38.08 2.40 -23.02
CA GLU A 13 -37.54 1.35 -23.86
C GLU A 13 -36.49 1.94 -24.82
N CYS A 14 -35.21 1.71 -24.53
CA CYS A 14 -34.11 2.16 -25.38
C CYS A 14 -33.92 1.18 -26.54
N SER A 15 -34.52 1.55 -27.67
CA SER A 15 -34.43 0.91 -28.98
C SER A 15 -32.97 0.65 -29.40
N ARG A 16 -32.58 -0.63 -29.51
CA ARG A 16 -31.28 -1.07 -30.05
C ARG A 16 -31.24 -0.84 -31.57
N ARG A 17 -30.48 0.15 -32.02
CA ARG A 17 -30.02 0.23 -33.41
C ARG A 17 -28.89 -0.78 -33.65
N LYS A 18 -29.03 -1.55 -34.73
CA LYS A 18 -28.11 -2.57 -35.27
C LYS A 18 -27.08 -1.96 -36.23
N ARG A 19 -25.91 -2.62 -36.33
CA ARG A 19 -24.80 -2.56 -37.34
C ARG A 19 -23.55 -1.78 -36.89
N PRO A 20 -22.31 -2.24 -37.20
CA PRO A 20 -21.82 -2.86 -38.44
C PRO A 20 -21.25 -4.29 -38.23
N GLY A 21 -21.10 -5.19 -39.21
CA GLY A 21 -20.39 -5.06 -40.48
C GLY A 21 -18.94 -5.55 -40.33
N VAL A 22 -18.72 -6.86 -40.20
CA VAL A 22 -17.38 -7.48 -40.23
C VAL A 22 -17.38 -8.61 -41.25
N GLY A 23 -16.64 -8.39 -42.33
CA GLY A 23 -16.28 -9.41 -43.30
C GLY A 23 -14.86 -9.12 -43.78
N ARG A 24 -13.99 -10.11 -43.58
CA ARG A 24 -12.88 -10.56 -44.45
C ARG A 24 -11.74 -11.14 -43.62
N THR A 25 -11.57 -12.46 -43.73
CA THR A 25 -10.28 -13.14 -43.66
C THR A 25 -9.43 -12.76 -44.88
N PRO A 26 -8.09 -12.82 -44.78
CA PRO A 26 -7.39 -13.91 -45.44
C PRO A 26 -6.18 -14.46 -44.66
N THR A 27 -5.86 -15.71 -45.01
CA THR A 27 -4.68 -16.51 -44.63
C THR A 27 -3.44 -16.16 -45.47
N SER A 28 -2.24 -16.09 -44.86
CA SER A 28 -0.96 -16.60 -45.40
C SER A 28 0.18 -16.36 -44.38
N HIS A 29 0.77 -17.41 -43.82
CA HIS A 29 2.11 -17.95 -44.17
C HIS A 29 3.27 -16.93 -44.12
N GLY A 30 4.15 -17.10 -43.13
CA GLY A 30 5.37 -16.32 -42.97
C GLY A 30 6.20 -16.80 -41.79
N SER A 31 6.86 -17.94 -41.98
CA SER A 31 7.90 -18.49 -41.11
C SER A 31 9.12 -17.57 -41.15
N THR A 32 9.53 -17.02 -40.01
CA THR A 32 10.94 -16.69 -39.78
C THR A 32 11.26 -17.02 -38.33
N GLU A 33 11.90 -18.18 -38.19
CA GLU A 33 12.72 -18.54 -37.04
C GLU A 33 13.70 -17.39 -36.74
N TYR A 34 13.70 -16.88 -35.51
CA TYR A 34 14.89 -16.22 -34.98
C TYR A 34 15.55 -17.21 -34.02
N ALA A 35 16.36 -18.07 -34.62
CA ALA A 35 17.17 -19.05 -33.93
C ALA A 35 18.30 -18.36 -33.13
N MET A 36 18.37 -18.79 -31.87
CA MET A 36 19.59 -19.19 -31.17
C MET A 36 20.68 -18.17 -30.76
N LYS A 37 20.99 -18.32 -29.47
CA LYS A 37 22.33 -18.42 -28.87
C LYS A 37 23.19 -17.16 -28.82
N ARG A 38 23.19 -16.54 -27.63
CA ARG A 38 24.42 -16.07 -26.99
C ARG A 38 24.42 -16.48 -25.52
N THR A 39 24.88 -17.70 -25.26
CA THR A 39 25.29 -18.14 -23.92
C THR A 39 26.65 -17.52 -23.59
N PRO A 40 26.82 -16.82 -22.45
CA PRO A 40 28.11 -16.30 -22.02
C PRO A 40 29.07 -17.45 -21.62
N PRO A 41 30.40 -17.26 -21.74
CA PRO A 41 31.39 -18.28 -21.43
C PRO A 41 31.48 -18.55 -19.91
N PRO A 42 31.78 -19.79 -19.48
CA PRO A 42 32.01 -20.11 -18.08
C PRO A 42 33.37 -19.55 -17.60
N LEU A 43 33.35 -18.92 -16.42
CA LEU A 43 34.55 -18.47 -15.71
C LEU A 43 35.32 -19.67 -15.12
N PRO A 44 36.66 -19.61 -14.99
CA PRO A 44 37.46 -20.71 -14.47
C PRO A 44 37.27 -20.88 -12.95
N ILE A 45 36.95 -22.11 -12.55
CA ILE A 45 36.87 -22.59 -11.17
C ILE A 45 38.29 -22.65 -10.61
N THR A 46 38.65 -21.71 -9.73
CA THR A 46 39.87 -21.82 -8.92
C THR A 46 39.51 -22.46 -7.59
N LEU A 47 39.92 -23.70 -7.44
CA LEU A 47 39.85 -24.50 -6.22
C LEU A 47 41.13 -24.22 -5.41
N ALA A 48 41.04 -23.72 -4.17
CA ALA A 48 42.06 -23.96 -3.15
C ALA A 48 41.74 -23.37 -1.76
N LEU A 49 41.90 -24.25 -0.78
CA LEU A 49 42.34 -24.04 0.60
C LEU A 49 41.31 -23.63 1.67
N THR A 50 40.83 -24.68 2.33
CA THR A 50 40.59 -24.80 3.77
C THR A 50 41.47 -23.89 4.63
N ILE A 51 40.83 -23.03 5.43
CA ILE A 51 41.41 -22.50 6.67
C ILE A 51 40.43 -22.82 7.80
N LEU A 52 40.85 -23.77 8.63
CA LEU A 52 40.27 -24.09 9.92
C LEU A 52 40.56 -22.90 10.85
N GLY A 53 39.64 -21.93 10.91
CA GLY A 53 39.74 -20.76 11.78
C GLY A 53 38.99 -20.98 13.08
N THR A 54 39.73 -21.12 14.17
CA THR A 54 39.28 -21.25 15.56
C THR A 54 38.25 -20.18 15.95
N MET A 55 37.09 -20.63 16.45
CA MET A 55 36.09 -19.78 17.12
C MET A 55 36.72 -19.16 18.38
N HIS A 56 37.22 -17.93 18.27
CA HIS A 56 37.53 -17.11 19.44
C HIS A 56 36.24 -16.47 19.94
N SER A 57 35.84 -16.89 21.13
CA SER A 57 34.72 -16.39 21.91
C SER A 57 34.75 -14.87 22.02
N ALA A 58 33.69 -14.21 21.55
CA ALA A 58 33.46 -12.80 21.86
C ALA A 58 33.10 -12.67 23.36
N PRO A 59 33.62 -11.65 24.09
CA PRO A 59 33.21 -11.43 25.46
C PRO A 59 31.78 -10.91 25.46
N ALA A 60 30.91 -11.58 26.23
CA ALA A 60 29.58 -11.06 26.55
C ALA A 60 29.74 -9.71 27.24
N LEU A 61 29.29 -8.63 26.58
CA LEU A 61 29.14 -7.34 27.22
C LEU A 61 28.16 -7.52 28.39
N ALA A 62 28.68 -7.38 29.61
CA ALA A 62 27.87 -7.29 30.81
C ALA A 62 26.92 -6.08 30.66
N ALA A 63 25.64 -6.35 30.45
CA ALA A 63 24.60 -5.34 30.56
C ALA A 63 24.60 -4.84 32.01
N ARG A 64 25.08 -3.61 32.24
CA ARG A 64 24.82 -2.87 33.48
C ARG A 64 23.32 -2.73 33.62
N ARG A 65 22.72 -3.47 34.55
CA ARG A 65 21.38 -3.18 35.08
C ARG A 65 21.47 -1.88 35.87
N CYS A 66 20.95 -0.80 35.30
CA CYS A 66 20.51 0.33 36.09
C CYS A 66 19.18 -0.07 36.74
N GLY A 67 19.17 -0.17 38.07
CA GLY A 67 17.93 -0.13 38.85
C GLY A 67 17.49 1.31 39.06
N GLY A 68 16.18 1.55 39.17
CA GLY A 68 15.63 2.83 39.60
C GLY A 68 14.19 3.06 39.17
N HIS A 69 13.28 3.09 40.14
CA HIS A 69 11.84 3.28 40.01
C HIS A 69 11.41 4.63 39.43
N SER A 70 10.54 4.59 38.41
CA SER A 70 9.31 5.39 38.25
C SER A 70 8.76 5.12 36.85
N GLN A 71 7.44 5.00 36.71
CA GLN A 71 6.78 4.57 35.48
C GLN A 71 6.83 5.63 34.37
N GLY A 72 8.01 5.83 33.79
CA GLY A 72 8.21 6.42 32.48
C GLY A 72 8.79 5.33 31.58
N HIS A 73 8.04 4.90 30.57
CA HIS A 73 8.49 3.91 29.59
C HIS A 73 9.85 4.35 29.02
N CYS A 74 10.93 3.69 29.47
CA CYS A 74 12.25 3.85 28.88
C CYS A 74 12.16 3.36 27.44
N ARG A 75 12.11 4.29 26.49
CA ARG A 75 12.27 3.99 25.06
C ARG A 75 13.56 3.20 24.91
N THR A 76 13.42 1.95 24.54
CA THR A 76 14.55 1.06 24.27
C THR A 76 15.27 1.51 23.00
N ALA A 77 16.50 1.05 22.80
CA ALA A 77 17.15 1.20 21.50
C ALA A 77 16.30 0.59 20.36
N ALA A 78 15.51 -0.45 20.66
CA ALA A 78 14.53 -1.01 19.73
C ALA A 78 13.37 -0.03 19.44
N ASP A 79 12.89 0.75 20.41
CA ASP A 79 11.89 1.81 20.18
C ASP A 79 12.46 2.99 19.39
N ILE A 80 13.74 3.32 19.57
CA ILE A 80 14.43 4.36 18.77
C ILE A 80 14.74 3.87 17.35
N VAL A 81 15.08 2.58 17.18
CA VAL A 81 15.25 1.95 15.86
C VAL A 81 13.90 1.74 15.16
N ALA A 82 12.83 1.42 15.89
CA ALA A 82 11.46 1.44 15.40
C ALA A 82 10.99 2.87 15.06
N ALA A 83 11.50 3.89 15.75
CA ALA A 83 11.34 5.31 15.37
C ALA A 83 12.24 5.75 14.20
N ARG A 84 12.99 4.82 13.59
CA ARG A 84 13.59 4.92 12.25
C ARG A 84 13.16 3.67 11.46
N SER A 85 11.85 3.40 11.47
CA SER A 85 11.31 2.09 11.10
C SER A 85 11.83 1.60 9.74
N PRO A 86 12.67 0.53 9.71
CA PRO A 86 13.01 -0.14 8.47
C PRO A 86 11.75 -0.55 7.70
N ALA A 87 10.68 -0.91 8.43
CA ALA A 87 9.37 -1.24 7.87
C ALA A 87 8.75 -0.10 7.06
N GLY A 88 8.74 1.13 7.59
CA GLY A 88 8.20 2.29 6.87
C GLY A 88 8.96 2.59 5.58
N ALA A 89 10.29 2.48 5.61
CA ALA A 89 11.12 2.62 4.40
C ALA A 89 10.86 1.51 3.36
N ILE A 90 10.64 0.26 3.80
CA ILE A 90 10.26 -0.86 2.93
C ILE A 90 8.88 -0.59 2.30
N ALA A 91 7.91 -0.13 3.09
CA ALA A 91 6.57 0.18 2.62
C ALA A 91 6.57 1.30 1.57
N VAL A 92 7.28 2.41 1.83
CA VAL A 92 7.43 3.49 0.85
C VAL A 92 8.07 3.02 -0.44
N ARG A 93 9.14 2.21 -0.35
CA ARG A 93 9.78 1.65 -1.56
C ARG A 93 8.80 0.82 -2.38
N ALA A 94 8.05 -0.07 -1.73
CA ALA A 94 7.05 -0.89 -2.39
C ALA A 94 5.95 -0.04 -3.05
N ALA A 95 5.50 1.05 -2.41
CA ALA A 95 4.53 1.96 -2.99
C ALA A 95 5.09 2.76 -4.18
N ILE A 96 6.35 3.20 -4.11
CA ILE A 96 7.03 3.94 -5.19
C ILE A 96 7.19 3.07 -6.44
N GLU A 97 7.47 1.78 -6.28
CA GLU A 97 7.54 0.83 -7.40
C GLU A 97 6.20 0.71 -8.16
N MET A 98 5.08 1.10 -7.54
CA MET A 98 3.75 1.07 -8.14
C MET A 98 3.37 2.39 -8.83
N ILE A 99 4.24 3.40 -8.88
CA ILE A 99 3.97 4.65 -9.62
C ILE A 99 3.60 4.32 -11.08
N GLY A 100 2.52 4.94 -11.55
CA GLY A 100 1.96 4.68 -12.89
C GLY A 100 0.94 3.54 -12.95
N VAL A 101 0.75 2.76 -11.88
CA VAL A 101 -0.36 1.79 -11.81
C VAL A 101 -1.70 2.54 -11.77
N PRO A 102 -2.73 2.13 -12.54
CA PRO A 102 -4.02 2.80 -12.55
C PRO A 102 -4.73 2.78 -11.20
N TYR A 103 -5.54 3.81 -10.93
CA TYR A 103 -6.51 3.73 -9.85
C TYR A 103 -7.65 2.76 -10.21
N SER A 104 -8.04 1.92 -9.26
CA SER A 104 -9.20 1.05 -9.37
C SER A 104 -9.99 1.04 -8.07
N TRP A 105 -11.24 1.50 -8.09
CA TRP A 105 -12.09 1.58 -6.89
C TRP A 105 -12.28 0.21 -6.24
N GLY A 106 -11.90 0.04 -4.97
CA GLY A 106 -11.91 -1.25 -4.28
C GLY A 106 -10.85 -2.24 -4.78
N GLY A 107 -9.86 -1.77 -5.54
CA GLY A 107 -8.86 -2.60 -6.19
C GLY A 107 -7.56 -2.70 -5.39
N GLY A 108 -6.90 -3.86 -5.50
CA GLY A 108 -5.62 -4.11 -4.86
C GLY A 108 -5.73 -4.71 -3.46
N GLY A 109 -4.63 -4.71 -2.72
CA GLY A 109 -4.49 -5.32 -1.39
C GLY A 109 -3.15 -6.03 -1.23
N VAL A 110 -2.99 -6.88 -0.21
CA VAL A 110 -1.68 -7.50 0.14
C VAL A 110 -0.91 -8.16 -1.03
N ARG A 111 -1.61 -8.64 -2.08
CA ARG A 111 -1.00 -9.34 -3.23
C ARG A 111 -0.59 -8.42 -4.39
N GLY A 112 -0.83 -7.12 -4.29
CA GLY A 112 -0.53 -6.14 -5.35
C GLY A 112 -1.79 -5.70 -6.12
N PRO A 113 -1.63 -5.15 -7.35
CA PRO A 113 -2.76 -4.60 -8.11
C PRO A 113 -3.82 -5.65 -8.43
N GLY A 114 -5.08 -5.30 -8.20
CA GLY A 114 -6.23 -6.18 -8.37
C GLY A 114 -7.36 -5.50 -9.15
N HIS A 115 -8.34 -6.28 -9.58
CA HIS A 115 -9.59 -5.71 -10.08
C HIS A 115 -10.38 -5.13 -8.90
N GLY A 116 -10.96 -3.96 -9.12
CA GLY A 116 -11.82 -3.33 -8.15
C GLY A 116 -13.26 -3.83 -8.22
N VAL A 117 -14.16 -3.05 -7.65
CA VAL A 117 -15.62 -3.29 -7.67
C VAL A 117 -16.35 -2.10 -8.27
N GLY A 118 -17.58 -2.33 -8.77
CA GLY A 118 -18.39 -1.27 -9.38
C GLY A 118 -17.63 -0.53 -10.49
N ARG A 119 -17.36 0.76 -10.30
CA ARG A 119 -16.59 1.59 -11.27
C ARG A 119 -15.14 1.13 -11.47
N GLY A 120 -14.59 0.32 -10.55
CA GLY A 120 -13.25 -0.28 -10.65
C GLY A 120 -13.22 -1.69 -11.26
N ALA A 121 -14.37 -2.33 -11.52
CA ALA A 121 -14.41 -3.75 -11.91
C ALA A 121 -13.62 -4.06 -13.20
N GLY A 122 -13.59 -3.12 -14.14
CA GLY A 122 -12.87 -3.25 -15.41
C GLY A 122 -11.40 -2.82 -15.38
N VAL A 123 -10.89 -2.33 -14.25
CA VAL A 123 -9.54 -1.77 -14.14
C VAL A 123 -8.73 -2.58 -13.14
N ARG A 124 -7.58 -3.09 -13.57
CA ARG A 124 -6.61 -3.70 -12.67
C ARG A 124 -5.68 -2.63 -12.12
N GLY A 125 -5.72 -2.40 -10.81
CA GLY A 125 -5.06 -1.27 -10.18
C GLY A 125 -5.13 -1.29 -8.66
N PHE A 126 -4.99 -0.11 -8.06
CA PHE A 126 -5.14 0.11 -6.62
C PHE A 126 -6.18 1.20 -6.33
N ASP A 127 -6.95 1.06 -5.25
CA ASP A 127 -7.50 2.23 -4.56
C ASP A 127 -6.53 2.72 -3.47
N CYS A 128 -6.96 3.72 -2.71
CA CYS A 128 -6.11 4.37 -1.72
C CYS A 128 -5.67 3.40 -0.62
N SER A 129 -6.59 2.68 0.01
CA SER A 129 -6.29 1.72 1.08
C SER A 129 -5.66 0.43 0.56
N GLY A 130 -5.97 -0.02 -0.66
CA GLY A 130 -5.34 -1.19 -1.27
C GLY A 130 -3.86 -0.97 -1.59
N LEU A 131 -3.46 0.24 -1.99
CA LEU A 131 -2.04 0.58 -2.18
C LEU A 131 -1.28 0.57 -0.86
N THR A 132 -1.85 1.15 0.20
CA THR A 132 -1.20 1.23 1.51
C THR A 132 -1.13 -0.13 2.19
N GLU A 133 -2.17 -0.95 2.05
CA GLU A 133 -2.22 -2.35 2.49
C GLU A 133 -1.11 -3.17 1.81
N TYR A 134 -1.00 -3.06 0.48
CA TYR A 134 0.09 -3.69 -0.27
C TYR A 134 1.46 -3.27 0.26
N ALA A 135 1.69 -1.96 0.39
CA ALA A 135 2.97 -1.41 0.81
C ALA A 135 3.40 -1.92 2.18
N TRP A 136 2.51 -1.86 3.18
CA TRP A 136 2.83 -2.32 4.53
C TRP A 136 2.90 -3.84 4.65
N ALA A 137 2.13 -4.60 3.85
CA ALA A 137 2.28 -6.05 3.77
C ALA A 137 3.69 -6.45 3.28
N ARG A 138 4.31 -5.68 2.38
CA ARG A 138 5.72 -5.89 1.96
C ARG A 138 6.72 -5.64 3.09
N ALA A 139 6.33 -4.84 4.08
CA ALA A 139 7.09 -4.58 5.29
C ALA A 139 6.76 -5.54 6.45
N GLY A 140 5.88 -6.53 6.23
CA GLY A 140 5.49 -7.53 7.22
C GLY A 140 4.36 -7.10 8.16
N VAL A 141 3.77 -5.92 7.98
CA VAL A 141 2.72 -5.39 8.87
C VAL A 141 1.37 -5.37 8.15
N LEU A 142 0.36 -5.97 8.75
CA LEU A 142 -1.02 -5.90 8.27
C LEU A 142 -1.73 -4.73 8.93
N ILE A 143 -2.28 -3.83 8.11
CA ILE A 143 -2.89 -2.57 8.58
C ILE A 143 -4.41 -2.50 8.37
N GLY A 144 -5.01 -3.58 7.87
CA GLY A 144 -6.41 -3.62 7.44
C GLY A 144 -6.61 -3.20 5.98
N THR A 145 -7.80 -3.50 5.48
CA THR A 145 -8.17 -3.38 4.05
C THR A 145 -8.82 -2.04 3.73
N THR A 146 -9.40 -1.39 4.73
CA THR A 146 -10.12 -0.13 4.58
C THR A 146 -9.37 1.04 5.23
N THR A 147 -9.56 2.25 4.69
CA THR A 147 -9.03 3.50 5.27
C THR A 147 -9.38 3.65 6.76
N SER A 148 -10.60 3.24 7.15
CA SER A 148 -11.07 3.31 8.53
C SER A 148 -10.32 2.38 9.49
N GLU A 149 -10.05 1.15 9.07
CA GLU A 149 -9.21 0.19 9.82
C GLU A 149 -7.78 0.71 9.92
N GLN A 150 -7.22 1.18 8.80
CA GLN A 150 -5.86 1.69 8.73
C GLN A 150 -5.62 2.88 9.65
N ARG A 151 -6.62 3.75 9.86
CA ARG A 151 -6.53 4.85 10.83
C ARG A 151 -6.36 4.36 12.28
N ARG A 152 -6.71 3.11 12.58
CA ARG A 152 -6.54 2.47 13.90
C ARG A 152 -5.33 1.54 13.97
N SER A 153 -4.60 1.34 12.86
CA SER A 153 -3.51 0.35 12.74
C SER A 153 -2.20 0.72 13.45
N GLY A 154 -2.20 1.74 14.30
CA GLY A 154 -0.96 2.32 14.82
C GLY A 154 -1.15 3.47 15.80
N VAL A 155 -0.03 4.13 16.10
CA VAL A 155 0.00 5.31 16.98
C VAL A 155 -0.18 6.59 16.19
N ARG A 156 -0.87 7.58 16.78
CA ARG A 156 -0.98 8.91 16.17
C ARG A 156 0.35 9.64 16.23
N ILE A 157 0.71 10.30 15.14
CA ILE A 157 1.98 11.04 15.00
C ILE A 157 1.67 12.53 14.81
N ALA A 158 2.46 13.37 15.47
CA ALA A 158 2.39 14.81 15.27
C ALA A 158 2.97 15.18 13.90
N ARG A 159 2.45 16.24 13.26
CA ARG A 159 2.83 16.61 11.88
C ARG A 159 4.33 16.82 11.70
N GLN A 160 5.02 17.34 12.73
CA GLN A 160 6.47 17.57 12.72
C GLN A 160 7.30 16.29 12.86
N ASP A 161 6.72 15.20 13.35
CA ASP A 161 7.40 13.92 13.63
C ASP A 161 7.15 12.87 12.53
N VAL A 162 6.59 13.32 11.41
CA VAL A 162 6.29 12.45 10.26
C VAL A 162 7.56 11.80 9.72
N GLN A 163 7.45 10.52 9.38
CA GLN A 163 8.52 9.71 8.83
C GLN A 163 8.07 8.98 7.57
N PRO A 164 9.01 8.54 6.73
CA PRO A 164 8.70 7.66 5.60
C PRO A 164 7.92 6.43 6.06
N GLY A 165 6.77 6.21 5.43
CA GLY A 165 5.88 5.07 5.69
C GLY A 165 4.68 5.40 6.56
N ASP A 166 4.70 6.52 7.27
CA ASP A 166 3.54 6.96 8.05
C ASP A 166 2.31 7.11 7.13
N LEU A 167 1.17 6.65 7.60
CA LEU A 167 -0.10 6.79 6.91
C LEU A 167 -0.66 8.18 7.15
N VAL A 168 -0.97 8.89 6.07
CA VAL A 168 -1.53 10.25 6.10
C VAL A 168 -2.98 10.18 5.63
N PHE A 169 -3.88 10.70 6.45
CA PHE A 169 -5.32 10.65 6.22
C PHE A 169 -5.88 12.00 5.82
N TYR A 170 -6.85 11.95 4.91
CA TYR A 170 -7.53 13.12 4.39
C TYR A 170 -9.04 12.91 4.37
N ASP A 171 -9.74 14.02 4.48
CA ASP A 171 -11.13 14.13 4.11
C ASP A 171 -11.22 14.37 2.58
N SER A 172 -12.20 13.81 1.87
CA SER A 172 -12.49 14.28 0.50
C SER A 172 -13.75 15.12 0.42
N ASP A 173 -14.62 15.08 1.43
CA ASP A 173 -15.79 15.94 1.56
C ASP A 173 -16.15 16.14 3.04
N ARG A 174 -16.16 17.40 3.51
CA ARG A 174 -16.54 17.74 4.90
C ARG A 174 -17.98 17.36 5.27
N SER A 175 -18.77 16.94 4.28
CA SER A 175 -20.15 16.44 4.41
C SER A 175 -20.20 14.97 4.83
N SER A 176 -19.10 14.23 4.70
CA SER A 176 -18.98 12.80 5.00
C SER A 176 -18.30 12.57 6.34
N ALA A 177 -18.83 11.65 7.16
CA ALA A 177 -18.20 11.30 8.43
C ALA A 177 -17.05 10.29 8.22
N GLY A 178 -15.80 10.76 8.16
CA GLY A 178 -14.61 9.91 8.28
C GLY A 178 -13.47 10.23 7.29
N PRO A 179 -12.28 9.61 7.46
CA PRO A 179 -11.22 9.70 6.46
C PRO A 179 -11.65 8.97 5.19
N GLU A 180 -11.71 9.69 4.08
CA GLU A 180 -12.10 9.12 2.80
C GLU A 180 -10.88 8.72 1.95
N HIS A 181 -9.70 9.26 2.28
CA HIS A 181 -8.47 9.01 1.53
C HIS A 181 -7.28 8.77 2.46
N VAL A 182 -6.42 7.82 2.08
CA VAL A 182 -5.15 7.51 2.76
C VAL A 182 -3.97 7.53 1.77
N ALA A 183 -2.81 7.90 2.27
CA ALA A 183 -1.54 7.93 1.54
C ALA A 183 -0.38 7.46 2.43
N LEU A 184 0.78 7.14 1.83
CA LEU A 184 2.03 6.94 2.57
C LEU A 184 2.90 8.19 2.47
N ALA A 185 3.37 8.72 3.60
CA ALA A 185 4.40 9.74 3.62
C ALA A 185 5.69 9.19 3.00
N VAL A 186 6.22 9.89 2.00
CA VAL A 186 7.55 9.60 1.41
C VAL A 186 8.62 10.32 2.22
N ASP A 187 8.31 11.54 2.64
CA ASP A 187 9.12 12.39 3.50
C ASP A 187 8.22 13.42 4.21
N ALA A 188 8.82 14.44 4.81
CA ALA A 188 8.09 15.47 5.55
C ALA A 188 7.16 16.35 4.70
N THR A 189 7.23 16.31 3.38
CA THR A 189 6.53 17.23 2.47
C THR A 189 5.78 16.52 1.34
N ARG A 190 6.09 15.24 1.08
CA ARG A 190 5.55 14.47 -0.04
C ARG A 190 4.94 13.16 0.43
N MET A 191 3.94 12.70 -0.31
CA MET A 191 3.30 11.41 -0.09
C MET A 191 3.06 10.70 -1.42
N VAL A 192 2.99 9.36 -1.38
CA VAL A 192 2.60 8.51 -2.51
C VAL A 192 1.21 7.95 -2.25
N HIS A 193 0.36 7.97 -3.28
CA HIS A 193 -1.02 7.51 -3.16
C HIS A 193 -1.62 7.07 -4.50
N ALA A 194 -2.73 6.31 -4.41
CA ALA A 194 -3.66 6.09 -5.52
C ALA A 194 -4.83 7.09 -5.40
N PRO A 195 -4.88 8.16 -6.19
CA PRO A 195 -5.68 9.35 -5.92
C PRO A 195 -7.20 9.20 -6.11
N TYR A 196 -7.64 8.80 -7.29
CA TYR A 196 -9.06 8.75 -7.70
C TYR A 196 -9.20 8.08 -9.08
N THR A 197 -10.44 7.75 -9.46
CA THR A 197 -10.76 7.09 -10.74
C THR A 197 -10.26 7.89 -11.96
N GLY A 198 -9.55 7.22 -12.86
CA GLY A 198 -8.98 7.83 -14.07
C GLY A 198 -7.57 8.41 -13.88
N ALA A 199 -7.05 8.41 -12.66
CA ALA A 199 -5.67 8.77 -12.38
C ALA A 199 -4.81 7.52 -12.06
N PHE A 200 -3.52 7.76 -11.80
CA PHE A 200 -2.50 6.74 -11.55
C PHE A 200 -1.84 6.99 -10.21
N VAL A 201 -1.25 5.94 -9.64
CA VAL A 201 -0.37 6.06 -8.47
C VAL A 201 0.74 7.05 -8.77
N ARG A 202 0.92 8.03 -7.88
CA ARG A 202 1.90 9.11 -8.04
C ARG A 202 2.30 9.70 -6.70
N ILE A 203 3.29 10.60 -6.74
CA ILE A 203 3.72 11.41 -5.62
C ILE A 203 3.10 12.79 -5.75
N ASP A 204 2.47 13.27 -4.68
CA ASP A 204 1.91 14.60 -4.57
C ASP A 204 2.37 15.26 -3.24
N PRO A 205 2.17 16.58 -3.06
CA PRO A 205 2.38 17.22 -1.77
C PRO A 205 1.54 16.58 -0.67
N LEU A 206 2.16 16.40 0.51
CA LEU A 206 1.54 15.87 1.71
C LEU A 206 0.54 16.88 2.28
N ASP A 207 0.92 18.15 2.38
CA ASP A 207 0.06 19.17 2.96
C ASP A 207 -1.06 19.57 1.98
N ARG A 208 -2.29 19.29 2.40
CA ARG A 208 -3.53 19.62 1.66
C ARG A 208 -4.53 20.21 2.63
N ARG A 209 -5.49 21.00 2.12
CA ARG A 209 -6.54 21.64 2.92
C ARG A 209 -7.42 20.65 3.71
N THR A 210 -7.44 19.39 3.30
CA THR A 210 -8.26 18.34 3.90
C THR A 210 -7.47 17.36 4.77
N PHE A 211 -6.24 17.70 5.16
CA PHE A 211 -5.42 16.89 6.07
C PHE A 211 -6.16 16.65 7.39
N LEU A 212 -6.23 15.37 7.82
CA LEU A 212 -6.91 14.95 9.05
C LEU A 212 -5.95 14.46 10.13
N GLY A 213 -4.84 13.83 9.75
CA GLY A 213 -3.88 13.31 10.72
C GLY A 213 -2.95 12.25 10.16
N ILE A 214 -2.04 11.79 11.02
CA ILE A 214 -0.97 10.84 10.68
C ILE A 214 -0.98 9.68 11.68
N VAL A 215 -0.80 8.46 11.17
CA VAL A 215 -0.64 7.24 11.97
C VAL A 215 0.64 6.54 11.56
N ARG A 216 1.40 6.06 12.53
CA ARG A 216 2.52 5.14 12.30
C ARG A 216 2.10 3.72 12.64
N PRO A 217 1.93 2.83 11.64
CA PRO A 217 1.65 1.43 11.87
C PRO A 217 2.73 0.74 12.70
N SER A 218 2.31 -0.21 13.53
CA SER A 218 3.22 -1.08 14.28
C SER A 218 2.59 -2.47 14.44
N GLU A 219 3.43 -3.51 14.51
CA GLU A 219 2.95 -4.89 14.72
C GLU A 219 2.14 -5.01 16.03
N SER A 220 2.52 -4.26 17.07
CA SER A 220 1.81 -4.25 18.35
C SER A 220 0.41 -3.63 18.27
N ALA A 221 0.17 -2.68 17.35
CA ALA A 221 -1.14 -2.06 17.17
C ALA A 221 -2.07 -2.88 16.26
N ALA A 222 -1.50 -3.59 15.27
CA ALA A 222 -2.25 -4.51 14.43
C ALA A 222 -2.86 -5.68 15.22
N ASN A 223 -2.14 -6.18 16.24
CA ASN A 223 -2.62 -7.25 17.12
C ASN A 223 -3.69 -6.78 18.14
N LEU A 224 -3.76 -5.48 18.45
CA LEU A 224 -4.79 -4.93 19.36
C LEU A 224 -6.13 -4.72 18.63
N ALA A 225 -6.10 -4.30 17.36
CA ALA A 225 -7.32 -4.13 16.56
C ALA A 225 -8.03 -5.46 16.21
N GLY A 226 -7.34 -6.59 16.32
CA GLY A 226 -7.92 -7.93 16.16
C GLY A 226 -8.58 -8.48 17.43
N ALA A 227 -8.35 -7.87 18.61
CA ALA A 227 -8.82 -8.39 19.90
C ALA A 227 -10.16 -7.76 20.36
N GLU A 228 -10.67 -6.74 19.66
CA GLU A 228 -11.91 -6.03 20.00
C GLU A 228 -13.14 -6.54 19.22
N HIS A 229 -13.01 -7.68 18.53
CA HIS A 229 -14.05 -8.33 17.72
C HIS A 229 -14.31 -9.80 18.12
N GLU A 230 -14.25 -10.11 19.42
CA GLU A 230 -14.71 -11.42 19.95
C GLU A 230 -15.65 -11.26 21.15
#